data_AF-A8BBL7-F1
#
_entry.id   AF-A8BBL7-F1
#
_cell.length_a   1.000
_cell.length_b   1.000
_cell.length_c   1.000
_cell.angle_alpha   90.00
_cell.angle_beta   90.00
_cell.angle_gamma   90.00
#
_symmetry.space_group_name_H-M   'P 1'
#
loop_
_entity.id
_entity.type
_entity.pdbx_description
1 polymer ?
#
loop_
_entity_poly.entity_id
_entity_poly.type
_entity_poly.pdbx_seq_one_letter_code
_entity_poly.pdbx_strand_id
1 'polypeptide(L)'
;MSLMDQDEGKAAEESFGRWFSAAQRGDCAYLKQHIATMRRAVDSRGMTALMHAADAGHASCVQALVSEACEISSEGFTALGYAIRASSIDAAGVLLPYEGSVEASSGLSPLLMALKYKQDTIAHMCFEHMDPSKDLAQGKDGEFRKILMFAIELNDYELLQDAIRHCHKLPAGDIAEAISLETAAGPTFCITYLMGVLDGLTHRDDSRRQHASPILITTTPDVVKGGPKVDENGNTLLMRAVMTFNYKKMLDYSSILCRNVNREGKTALMIAAEIGNESAAAILRKYEAKIQDPAGMTALMFAVNKGNLKLVQTLLKYEVGLKDVVGRTALMHAVLSNNQPIIQELIKCETSNQDFQGKTALIYAVEQNLYQACKALIPYEAGLVDHRGLRAIDYAKLFDNMELIDLLEDSEGISRNSLQQILLRHGRLAPRISRPSPSRSSPRPALSGSTVSKPTTSTQDKQHTTVDVNKEGSLPEDAKVFSTDLISAVHASRYYDIGVLAPHLANMRDHHNLTALHYAIYQNKRVAVRILLPYEYESLNGFTIPPETRPEIVEMINLYRK
;
A
#
# COMPACT_ATOMS: atom_id res chain seq x y z
N MET A 1 27.75 -67.31 54.34
CA MET A 1 26.49 -66.64 53.95
C MET A 1 26.64 -65.16 54.26
N SER A 2 27.66 -64.55 53.62
CA SER A 2 28.18 -63.19 53.94
C SER A 2 29.39 -62.79 53.07
N LEU A 3 29.78 -63.62 52.09
CA LEU A 3 30.89 -63.39 51.17
C LEU A 3 30.42 -63.59 49.73
N MET A 4 29.73 -64.70 49.44
CA MET A 4 29.00 -64.89 48.18
C MET A 4 28.02 -63.74 47.91
N ASP A 5 27.22 -63.37 48.92
CA ASP A 5 26.29 -62.23 48.88
C ASP A 5 26.98 -60.89 48.58
N GLN A 6 28.27 -60.74 48.92
CA GLN A 6 29.07 -59.53 48.65
C GLN A 6 29.71 -59.55 47.25
N ASP A 7 30.15 -60.71 46.77
CA ASP A 7 30.67 -60.86 45.41
C ASP A 7 29.54 -60.84 44.36
N GLU A 8 28.36 -61.39 44.65
CA GLU A 8 27.17 -61.24 43.80
C GLU A 8 26.72 -59.77 43.73
N GLY A 9 26.75 -59.04 44.85
CA GLY A 9 26.50 -57.59 44.88
C GLY A 9 27.47 -56.81 43.98
N LYS A 10 28.78 -57.06 44.10
CA LYS A 10 29.79 -56.42 43.22
C LYS A 10 29.66 -56.83 41.76
N ALA A 11 29.38 -58.10 41.47
CA ALA A 11 29.18 -58.58 40.11
C ALA A 11 27.94 -57.93 39.47
N ALA A 12 26.88 -57.70 40.25
CA ALA A 12 25.72 -56.93 39.81
C ALA A 12 26.07 -55.46 39.56
N GLU A 13 26.77 -54.77 40.48
CA GLU A 13 27.23 -53.39 40.30
C GLU A 13 28.13 -53.22 39.07
N GLU A 14 29.08 -54.13 38.84
CA GLU A 14 29.89 -54.15 37.62
C GLU A 14 29.04 -54.39 36.36
N SER A 15 28.01 -55.24 36.43
CA SER A 15 27.11 -55.51 35.31
C SER A 15 26.26 -54.29 34.94
N PHE A 16 25.69 -53.59 35.94
CA PHE A 16 24.99 -52.33 35.73
C PHE A 16 25.94 -51.22 35.22
N GLY A 17 27.14 -51.11 35.77
CA GLY A 17 28.16 -50.17 35.27
C GLY A 17 28.54 -50.42 33.81
N ARG A 18 28.68 -51.69 33.41
CA ARG A 18 28.92 -52.09 32.02
C ARG A 18 27.71 -51.82 31.11
N TRP A 19 26.48 -52.00 31.59
CA TRP A 19 25.24 -51.69 30.87
C TRP A 19 25.14 -50.21 30.48
N PHE A 20 25.27 -49.28 31.44
CA PHE A 20 25.26 -47.84 31.13
C PHE A 20 26.48 -47.40 30.31
N SER A 21 27.66 -47.97 30.59
CA SER A 21 28.87 -47.70 29.81
C SER A 21 28.79 -48.23 28.36
N ALA A 22 28.02 -49.28 28.09
CA ALA A 22 27.75 -49.75 26.73
C ALA A 22 26.86 -48.76 25.97
N ALA A 23 25.82 -48.23 26.61
CA ALA A 23 24.97 -47.18 26.05
C ALA A 23 25.75 -45.90 25.71
N GLN A 24 26.58 -45.41 26.65
CA GLN A 24 27.40 -44.21 26.43
C GLN A 24 28.45 -44.38 25.32
N ARG A 25 28.94 -45.61 25.08
CA ARG A 25 29.93 -45.92 24.04
C ARG A 25 29.33 -46.37 22.70
N GLY A 26 28.01 -46.51 22.60
CA GLY A 26 27.34 -46.91 21.36
C GLY A 26 27.38 -48.42 21.06
N ASP A 27 27.61 -49.28 22.06
CA ASP A 27 27.65 -50.74 21.87
C ASP A 27 26.24 -51.35 21.77
N CYS A 28 25.64 -51.13 20.60
CA CYS A 28 24.32 -51.64 20.22
C CYS A 28 24.22 -53.17 20.28
N ALA A 29 25.34 -53.90 20.12
CA ALA A 29 25.36 -55.35 20.16
C ALA A 29 25.23 -55.87 21.60
N TYR A 30 26.05 -55.35 22.52
CA TYR A 30 25.96 -55.68 23.93
C TYR A 30 24.59 -55.30 24.53
N LEU A 31 24.06 -54.13 24.15
CA LEU A 31 22.73 -53.68 24.58
C LEU A 31 21.62 -54.65 24.15
N LYS A 32 21.58 -55.03 22.86
CA LYS A 32 20.58 -55.97 22.31
C LYS A 32 20.63 -57.35 22.98
N GLN A 33 21.80 -57.78 23.44
CA GLN A 33 21.95 -59.06 24.15
C GLN A 33 21.40 -59.01 25.59
N HIS A 34 21.54 -57.89 26.30
CA HIS A 34 21.24 -57.80 27.74
C HIS A 34 19.94 -57.02 28.07
N ILE A 35 19.26 -56.43 27.08
CA ILE A 35 17.98 -55.72 27.27
C ILE A 35 16.87 -56.58 27.91
N ALA A 36 16.93 -57.90 27.77
CA ALA A 36 15.95 -58.81 28.38
C ALA A 36 16.05 -58.88 29.92
N THR A 37 17.22 -58.56 30.49
CA THR A 37 17.47 -58.60 31.94
C THR A 37 17.68 -57.21 32.56
N MET A 38 18.16 -56.23 31.79
CA MET A 38 18.53 -54.88 32.29
C MET A 38 17.53 -53.77 31.93
N ARG A 39 16.37 -54.09 31.32
CA ARG A 39 15.34 -53.10 30.94
C ARG A 39 14.89 -52.25 32.13
N ARG A 40 14.86 -50.92 31.91
CA ARG A 40 14.44 -49.89 32.90
C ARG A 40 15.30 -49.90 34.18
N ALA A 41 16.50 -50.48 34.12
CA ALA A 41 17.52 -50.22 35.13
C ALA A 41 17.94 -48.74 35.06
N VAL A 42 18.11 -48.11 36.23
CA VAL A 42 18.48 -46.70 36.37
C VAL A 42 19.80 -46.54 37.12
N ASP A 43 20.60 -45.54 36.75
CA ASP A 43 21.80 -45.15 37.50
C ASP A 43 21.45 -44.33 38.76
N SER A 44 22.47 -43.89 39.51
CA SER A 44 22.30 -43.08 40.72
C SER A 44 21.71 -41.67 40.49
N ARG A 45 21.45 -41.27 39.24
CA ARG A 45 20.73 -40.06 38.83
C ARG A 45 19.37 -40.39 38.19
N GLY A 46 18.88 -41.61 38.39
CA GLY A 46 17.64 -42.08 37.79
C GLY A 46 17.70 -42.25 36.27
N MET A 47 18.87 -42.23 35.63
CA MET A 47 18.96 -42.30 34.17
C MET A 47 18.98 -43.73 33.67
N THR A 48 18.11 -44.02 32.69
CA THR A 48 18.07 -45.31 31.97
C THR A 48 19.19 -45.43 30.94
N ALA A 49 19.43 -46.64 30.43
CA ALA A 49 20.37 -46.82 29.31
C ALA A 49 19.93 -46.05 28.07
N LEU A 50 18.61 -45.91 27.84
CA LEU A 50 18.07 -45.06 26.77
C LEU A 50 18.51 -43.59 26.91
N MET A 51 18.47 -43.02 28.11
CA MET A 51 18.93 -41.65 28.38
C MET A 51 20.45 -41.49 28.15
N HIS A 52 21.26 -42.45 28.63
CA HIS A 52 22.71 -42.46 28.37
C HIS A 52 23.05 -42.58 26.88
N ALA A 53 22.28 -43.37 26.12
CA ALA A 53 22.44 -43.48 24.66
C ALA A 53 22.01 -42.20 23.92
N ALA A 54 20.97 -41.51 24.41
CA ALA A 54 20.46 -40.26 23.85
C ALA A 54 21.41 -39.07 24.10
N ASP A 55 21.94 -38.93 25.32
CA ASP A 55 22.94 -37.90 25.68
C ASP A 55 24.25 -38.07 24.88
N ALA A 56 24.63 -39.32 24.59
CA ALA A 56 25.78 -39.65 23.75
C ALA A 56 25.47 -39.65 22.23
N GLY A 57 24.23 -39.37 21.83
CA GLY A 57 23.79 -39.25 20.43
C GLY A 57 23.74 -40.57 19.62
N HIS A 58 23.77 -41.72 20.27
CA HIS A 58 23.87 -43.03 19.61
C HIS A 58 22.50 -43.54 19.13
N ALA A 59 21.97 -42.97 18.04
CA ALA A 59 20.66 -43.30 17.49
C ALA A 59 20.40 -44.82 17.30
N SER A 60 21.40 -45.60 16.86
CA SER A 60 21.31 -47.07 16.75
C SER A 60 21.11 -47.81 18.09
N CYS A 61 21.57 -47.22 19.20
CA CYS A 61 21.35 -47.72 20.55
C CYS A 61 20.00 -47.24 21.09
N VAL A 62 19.66 -45.98 20.87
CA VAL A 62 18.34 -45.41 21.18
C VAL A 62 17.23 -46.26 20.54
N GLN A 63 17.35 -46.56 19.24
CA GLN A 63 16.42 -47.41 18.49
C GLN A 63 16.28 -48.84 19.03
N ALA A 64 17.32 -49.37 19.70
CA ALA A 64 17.27 -50.67 20.37
C ALA A 64 16.61 -50.60 21.76
N LEU A 65 16.71 -49.44 22.42
CA LEU A 65 16.29 -49.21 23.81
C LEU A 65 14.93 -48.50 23.96
N VAL A 66 14.24 -48.14 22.87
CA VAL A 66 12.91 -47.46 22.85
C VAL A 66 11.87 -48.06 23.81
N SER A 67 11.99 -49.34 24.19
CA SER A 67 11.17 -49.95 25.26
C SER A 67 11.36 -49.37 26.68
N GLU A 68 12.28 -48.41 26.85
CA GLU A 68 12.49 -47.62 28.07
C GLU A 68 12.02 -46.15 27.93
N ALA A 69 11.31 -45.82 26.85
CA ALA A 69 10.80 -44.48 26.60
C ALA A 69 9.71 -44.06 27.60
N CYS A 70 9.53 -42.74 27.73
CA CYS A 70 8.65 -42.05 28.69
C CYS A 70 9.09 -42.15 30.16
N GLU A 71 10.30 -42.66 30.44
CA GLU A 71 10.94 -42.52 31.75
C GLU A 71 11.49 -41.11 31.96
N ILE A 72 11.64 -40.70 33.22
CA ILE A 72 12.12 -39.36 33.62
C ILE A 72 13.25 -39.51 34.65
N SER A 73 14.38 -38.84 34.40
CA SER A 73 15.55 -38.86 35.31
C SER A 73 15.30 -38.08 36.61
N SER A 74 16.20 -38.18 37.60
CA SER A 74 16.12 -37.34 38.80
C SER A 74 16.39 -35.85 38.52
N GLU A 75 16.91 -35.51 37.34
CA GLU A 75 17.05 -34.14 36.84
C GLU A 75 15.77 -33.63 36.16
N GLY A 76 14.77 -34.50 35.95
CA GLY A 76 13.48 -34.16 35.35
C GLY A 76 13.38 -34.31 33.84
N PHE A 77 14.39 -34.89 33.17
CA PHE A 77 14.44 -35.01 31.71
C PHE A 77 14.08 -36.42 31.22
N THR A 78 13.40 -36.48 30.07
CA THR A 78 13.18 -37.68 29.25
C THR A 78 14.40 -37.98 28.38
N ALA A 79 14.44 -39.13 27.70
CA ALA A 79 15.52 -39.43 26.76
C ALA A 79 15.58 -38.42 25.60
N LEU A 80 14.43 -37.96 25.10
CA LEU A 80 14.30 -36.91 24.09
C LEU A 80 14.85 -35.58 24.61
N GLY A 81 14.61 -35.25 25.88
CA GLY A 81 15.25 -34.11 26.55
C GLY A 81 16.77 -34.20 26.54
N TYR A 82 17.35 -35.38 26.77
CA TYR A 82 18.80 -35.58 26.66
C TYR A 82 19.30 -35.54 25.21
N ALA A 83 18.58 -36.10 24.24
CA ALA A 83 18.91 -35.99 22.81
C ALA A 83 18.93 -34.53 22.33
N ILE A 84 17.94 -33.73 22.75
CA ILE A 84 17.88 -32.27 22.53
C ILE A 84 19.07 -31.58 23.22
N ARG A 85 19.36 -31.90 24.49
CA ARG A 85 20.53 -31.32 25.19
C ARG A 85 21.86 -31.66 24.48
N ALA A 86 21.94 -32.80 23.81
CA ALA A 86 23.09 -33.24 23.02
C ALA A 86 23.07 -32.75 21.55
N SER A 87 22.01 -32.07 21.09
CA SER A 87 21.78 -31.66 19.69
C SER A 87 21.75 -32.83 18.69
N SER A 88 21.38 -34.03 19.13
CA SER A 88 21.38 -35.24 18.29
C SER A 88 20.06 -35.40 17.53
N ILE A 89 20.06 -34.95 16.27
CA ILE A 89 18.92 -35.02 15.35
C ILE A 89 18.43 -36.47 15.16
N ASP A 90 19.35 -37.40 14.91
CA ASP A 90 19.02 -38.81 14.66
C ASP A 90 18.42 -39.50 15.90
N ALA A 91 18.92 -39.19 17.11
CA ALA A 91 18.35 -39.71 18.34
C ALA A 91 16.97 -39.09 18.64
N ALA A 92 16.80 -37.78 18.41
CA ALA A 92 15.53 -37.09 18.57
C ALA A 92 14.45 -37.65 17.62
N GLY A 93 14.78 -37.88 16.35
CA GLY A 93 13.85 -38.45 15.35
C GLY A 93 13.34 -39.85 15.71
N VAL A 94 14.16 -40.69 16.36
CA VAL A 94 13.74 -42.01 16.86
C VAL A 94 12.82 -41.89 18.09
N LEU A 95 12.99 -40.85 18.91
CA LEU A 95 12.28 -40.68 20.19
C LEU A 95 10.98 -39.88 20.07
N LEU A 96 10.88 -38.94 19.12
CA LEU A 96 9.72 -38.07 18.93
C LEU A 96 8.37 -38.80 18.83
N PRO A 97 8.22 -39.93 18.11
CA PRO A 97 6.97 -40.70 18.06
C PRO A 97 6.52 -41.31 19.40
N TYR A 98 7.37 -41.29 20.43
CA TYR A 98 7.12 -41.90 21.73
C TYR A 98 7.10 -40.87 22.86
N GLU A 99 8.01 -39.89 22.83
CA GLU A 99 8.21 -38.92 23.93
C GLU A 99 7.84 -37.46 23.56
N GLY A 100 7.40 -37.19 22.32
CA GLY A 100 7.13 -35.82 21.85
C GLY A 100 6.08 -35.05 22.67
N SER A 101 5.15 -35.75 23.32
CA SER A 101 4.11 -35.20 24.20
C SER A 101 4.37 -35.40 25.70
N VAL A 102 5.56 -35.87 26.08
CA VAL A 102 5.94 -36.07 27.49
C VAL A 102 6.65 -34.82 28.01
N GLU A 103 5.98 -34.07 28.89
CA GLU A 103 6.56 -32.91 29.57
C GLU A 103 7.71 -33.34 30.51
N ALA A 104 8.87 -32.68 30.37
CA ALA A 104 9.91 -32.74 31.38
C ALA A 104 9.42 -32.06 32.68
N SER A 105 9.87 -32.50 33.86
CA SER A 105 9.32 -32.03 35.16
C SER A 105 9.61 -30.57 35.51
N SER A 106 10.18 -29.80 34.57
CA SER A 106 10.37 -28.36 34.62
C SER A 106 9.28 -27.55 33.90
N GLY A 107 8.28 -28.21 33.29
CA GLY A 107 7.22 -27.55 32.53
C GLY A 107 7.69 -26.98 31.18
N LEU A 108 8.78 -27.55 30.63
CA LEU A 108 9.19 -27.37 29.24
C LEU A 108 8.82 -28.63 28.44
N SER A 109 8.13 -28.42 27.33
CA SER A 109 7.96 -29.43 26.29
C SER A 109 9.27 -29.65 25.51
N PRO A 110 9.41 -30.77 24.78
CA PRO A 110 10.53 -31.00 23.87
C PRO A 110 10.71 -29.86 22.86
N LEU A 111 9.60 -29.32 22.31
CA LEU A 111 9.62 -28.18 21.39
C LEU A 111 10.23 -26.93 22.05
N LEU A 112 9.72 -26.52 23.22
CA LEU A 112 10.24 -25.34 23.92
C LEU A 112 11.70 -25.53 24.37
N MET A 113 12.12 -26.77 24.62
CA MET A 113 13.50 -27.12 24.90
C MET A 113 14.41 -26.98 23.67
N ALA A 114 14.01 -27.51 22.51
CA ALA A 114 14.75 -27.37 21.25
C ALA A 114 14.91 -25.90 20.84
N LEU A 115 13.86 -25.09 20.98
CA LEU A 115 13.90 -23.64 20.78
C LEU A 115 14.89 -22.95 21.73
N LYS A 116 14.81 -23.26 23.04
CA LYS A 116 15.74 -22.72 24.05
C LYS A 116 17.22 -23.00 23.75
N TYR A 117 17.52 -24.14 23.11
CA TYR A 117 18.88 -24.51 22.68
C TYR A 117 19.23 -24.07 21.24
N LYS A 118 18.32 -23.40 20.52
CA LYS A 118 18.46 -22.94 19.12
C LYS A 118 18.77 -24.09 18.16
N GLN A 119 17.89 -25.09 18.18
CA GLN A 119 17.98 -26.32 17.38
C GLN A 119 16.82 -26.40 16.40
N ASP A 120 16.85 -25.52 15.41
CA ASP A 120 15.75 -25.22 14.49
C ASP A 120 15.23 -26.50 13.78
N THR A 121 16.14 -27.37 13.34
CA THR A 121 15.80 -28.68 12.74
C THR A 121 15.00 -29.58 13.66
N ILE A 122 15.40 -29.69 14.94
CA ILE A 122 14.69 -30.51 15.93
C ILE A 122 13.37 -29.85 16.34
N ALA A 123 13.28 -28.52 16.33
CA ALA A 123 12.03 -27.79 16.54
C ALA A 123 11.02 -28.06 15.41
N HIS A 124 11.42 -28.04 14.13
CA HIS A 124 10.54 -28.44 13.01
C HIS A 124 10.10 -29.91 13.14
N MET A 125 11.00 -30.84 13.47
CA MET A 125 10.65 -32.24 13.72
C MET A 125 9.65 -32.41 14.89
N CYS A 126 9.72 -31.53 15.92
CA CYS A 126 8.70 -31.51 16.97
C CYS A 126 7.32 -31.10 16.42
N PHE A 127 7.23 -30.10 15.53
CA PHE A 127 5.95 -29.71 14.92
C PHE A 127 5.34 -30.80 14.03
N GLU A 128 6.15 -31.54 13.26
CA GLU A 128 5.67 -32.65 12.42
C GLU A 128 5.03 -33.79 13.24
N HIS A 129 5.47 -34.01 14.48
CA HIS A 129 5.00 -35.07 15.36
C HIS A 129 3.94 -34.64 16.40
N MET A 130 3.58 -33.36 16.47
CA MET A 130 2.62 -32.80 17.44
C MET A 130 1.16 -32.97 16.97
N ASP A 131 0.21 -33.29 17.86
CA ASP A 131 -1.21 -33.47 17.49
C ASP A 131 -1.93 -32.12 17.41
N PRO A 132 -2.33 -31.65 16.20
CA PRO A 132 -2.96 -30.33 16.02
C PRO A 132 -4.31 -30.17 16.73
N SER A 133 -4.94 -31.29 17.14
CA SER A 133 -6.25 -31.31 17.81
C SER A 133 -6.18 -31.26 19.34
N LYS A 134 -5.01 -31.53 19.92
CA LYS A 134 -4.81 -31.60 21.37
C LYS A 134 -3.81 -30.58 21.89
N ASP A 135 -2.60 -30.55 21.34
CA ASP A 135 -1.46 -30.08 22.12
C ASP A 135 -1.38 -28.54 22.18
N LEU A 136 -1.29 -27.85 21.03
CA LEU A 136 -1.17 -26.38 21.00
C LEU A 136 -2.40 -25.63 21.54
N ALA A 137 -3.57 -26.27 21.59
CA ALA A 137 -4.86 -25.64 21.91
C ALA A 137 -5.47 -26.09 23.25
N GLN A 138 -4.94 -27.14 23.88
CA GLN A 138 -5.34 -27.61 25.22
C GLN A 138 -4.14 -27.68 26.19
N GLY A 139 -2.91 -27.45 25.71
CA GLY A 139 -1.70 -27.36 26.52
C GLY A 139 -1.84 -26.31 27.63
N LYS A 140 -1.40 -26.69 28.83
CA LYS A 140 -1.55 -25.86 30.03
C LYS A 140 -0.59 -24.66 29.99
N ASP A 141 -1.00 -23.60 30.65
CA ASP A 141 -0.15 -22.45 31.02
C ASP A 141 0.67 -21.84 29.87
N GLY A 142 -0.03 -21.57 28.75
CA GLY A 142 0.42 -20.63 27.72
C GLY A 142 1.62 -21.09 26.90
N GLU A 143 1.78 -22.38 26.63
CA GLU A 143 2.88 -22.89 25.79
C GLU A 143 2.90 -22.24 24.40
N PHE A 144 1.76 -22.19 23.71
CA PHE A 144 1.64 -21.53 22.41
C PHE A 144 2.14 -20.07 22.45
N ARG A 145 1.80 -19.33 23.51
CA ARG A 145 2.31 -17.98 23.75
C ARG A 145 3.83 -17.95 23.97
N LYS A 146 4.41 -18.91 24.69
CA LYS A 146 5.88 -19.01 24.87
C LYS A 146 6.57 -19.23 23.51
N ILE A 147 6.01 -20.06 22.64
CA ILE A 147 6.50 -20.29 21.27
C ILE A 147 6.40 -19.01 20.43
N LEU A 148 5.25 -18.30 20.47
CA LEU A 148 5.10 -17.00 19.80
C LEU A 148 6.13 -15.97 20.29
N MET A 149 6.33 -15.86 21.60
CA MET A 149 7.35 -14.97 22.18
C MET A 149 8.76 -15.32 21.67
N PHE A 150 9.12 -16.60 21.66
CA PHE A 150 10.43 -17.05 21.20
C PHE A 150 10.67 -16.74 19.72
N ALA A 151 9.65 -16.91 18.87
CA ALA A 151 9.69 -16.53 17.47
C ALA A 151 9.85 -15.00 17.28
N ILE A 152 9.17 -14.18 18.09
CA ILE A 152 9.33 -12.72 18.08
C ILE A 152 10.72 -12.29 18.58
N GLU A 153 11.28 -12.96 19.59
CA GLU A 153 12.63 -12.72 20.14
C GLU A 153 13.75 -13.07 19.17
N LEU A 154 13.62 -14.16 18.41
CA LEU A 154 14.55 -14.53 17.34
C LEU A 154 14.29 -13.78 16.02
N ASN A 155 13.13 -13.13 15.87
CA ASN A 155 12.57 -12.70 14.59
C ASN A 155 12.46 -13.87 13.56
N ASP A 156 12.20 -15.08 14.06
CA ASP A 156 12.04 -16.27 13.25
C ASP A 156 10.62 -16.35 12.68
N TYR A 157 10.52 -16.09 11.39
CA TYR A 157 9.26 -16.11 10.64
C TYR A 157 8.81 -17.53 10.26
N GLU A 158 9.72 -18.49 10.13
CA GLU A 158 9.39 -19.84 9.69
C GLU A 158 8.82 -20.66 10.85
N LEU A 159 9.47 -20.59 12.02
CA LEU A 159 8.93 -21.02 13.31
C LEU A 159 7.54 -20.44 13.59
N LEU A 160 7.36 -19.14 13.31
CA LEU A 160 6.10 -18.45 13.51
C LEU A 160 4.99 -18.94 12.55
N GLN A 161 5.33 -19.25 11.30
CA GLN A 161 4.37 -19.84 10.37
C GLN A 161 3.96 -21.25 10.82
N ASP A 162 4.91 -22.11 11.21
CA ASP A 162 4.61 -23.49 11.57
C ASP A 162 3.79 -23.60 12.88
N ALA A 163 4.13 -22.80 13.89
CA ALA A 163 3.31 -22.69 15.10
C ALA A 163 1.84 -22.29 14.78
N ILE A 164 1.64 -21.39 13.80
CA ILE A 164 0.30 -20.94 13.39
C ILE A 164 -0.41 -21.98 12.50
N ARG A 165 0.31 -22.69 11.62
CA ARG A 165 -0.22 -23.77 10.77
C ARG A 165 -0.72 -24.96 11.59
N HIS A 166 0.04 -25.36 12.62
CA HIS A 166 -0.27 -26.53 13.45
C HIS A 166 -1.29 -26.24 14.58
N CYS A 167 -1.72 -24.98 14.75
CA CYS A 167 -2.73 -24.60 15.74
C CYS A 167 -4.15 -24.60 15.13
N HIS A 168 -4.92 -25.69 15.31
CA HIS A 168 -6.28 -25.82 14.76
C HIS A 168 -7.24 -24.69 15.22
N LYS A 169 -7.04 -24.12 16.42
CA LYS A 169 -7.84 -23.00 16.93
C LYS A 169 -6.96 -21.93 17.57
N LEU A 170 -6.46 -21.03 16.73
CA LEU A 170 -5.63 -19.88 17.14
C LEU A 170 -6.26 -19.07 18.30
N PRO A 171 -5.63 -19.04 19.49
CA PRO A 171 -6.10 -18.23 20.60
C PRO A 171 -5.77 -16.75 20.36
N ALA A 172 -6.78 -16.00 19.90
CA ALA A 172 -6.65 -14.55 19.62
C ALA A 172 -6.17 -13.73 20.84
N GLY A 173 -6.44 -14.21 22.07
CA GLY A 173 -5.95 -13.59 23.31
C GLY A 173 -4.44 -13.71 23.48
N ASP A 174 -3.87 -14.92 23.31
CA ASP A 174 -2.42 -15.14 23.39
C ASP A 174 -1.66 -14.47 22.23
N ILE A 175 -2.26 -14.43 21.03
CA ILE A 175 -1.72 -13.67 19.90
C ILE A 175 -1.67 -12.17 20.23
N ALA A 176 -2.75 -11.60 20.76
CA ALA A 176 -2.79 -10.21 21.17
C ALA A 176 -1.82 -9.92 22.33
N GLU A 177 -1.65 -10.83 23.30
CA GLU A 177 -0.72 -10.62 24.39
C GLU A 177 0.75 -10.78 23.96
N ALA A 178 1.07 -11.70 23.04
CA ALA A 178 2.40 -11.81 22.43
C ALA A 178 2.76 -10.54 21.62
N ILE A 179 1.82 -9.99 20.85
CA ILE A 179 1.98 -8.66 20.20
C ILE A 179 2.18 -7.54 21.25
N SER A 180 1.61 -7.67 22.45
CA SER A 180 1.68 -6.64 23.50
C SER A 180 3.00 -6.61 24.28
N LEU A 181 3.85 -7.63 24.12
CA LEU A 181 5.08 -7.83 24.87
C LEU A 181 6.28 -7.51 23.97
N GLU A 182 6.70 -6.24 23.99
CA GLU A 182 7.83 -5.76 23.19
C GLU A 182 9.11 -6.54 23.48
N THR A 183 9.75 -7.05 22.43
CA THR A 183 11.17 -7.40 22.46
C THR A 183 11.99 -6.13 22.24
N ALA A 184 13.16 -6.02 22.90
CA ALA A 184 13.92 -4.78 22.99
C ALA A 184 14.50 -4.26 21.65
N ALA A 185 14.26 -4.94 20.53
CA ALA A 185 14.70 -4.57 19.18
C ALA A 185 13.65 -3.75 18.39
N GLY A 186 12.44 -3.55 18.91
CA GLY A 186 11.35 -2.86 18.21
C GLY A 186 10.51 -3.80 17.34
N PRO A 187 9.64 -3.26 16.44
CA PRO A 187 8.65 -4.05 15.73
C PRO A 187 9.27 -4.97 14.67
N THR A 188 9.37 -6.25 14.99
CA THR A 188 9.87 -7.32 14.10
C THR A 188 8.86 -7.71 13.02
N PHE A 189 9.33 -8.36 11.95
CA PHE A 189 8.48 -8.85 10.85
C PHE A 189 7.42 -9.82 11.36
N CYS A 190 7.80 -10.61 12.37
CA CYS A 190 6.94 -11.51 13.15
C CYS A 190 5.69 -10.82 13.73
N ILE A 191 5.84 -9.65 14.36
CA ILE A 191 4.72 -8.87 14.91
C ILE A 191 3.80 -8.37 13.79
N THR A 192 4.38 -7.95 12.67
CA THR A 192 3.62 -7.50 11.49
C THR A 192 2.76 -8.62 10.90
N TYR A 193 3.29 -9.85 10.84
CA TYR A 193 2.55 -11.05 10.42
C TYR A 193 1.43 -11.41 11.41
N LEU A 194 1.73 -11.45 12.72
CA LEU A 194 0.76 -11.73 13.77
C LEU A 194 -0.41 -10.74 13.79
N MET A 195 -0.17 -9.45 13.56
CA MET A 195 -1.24 -8.46 13.40
C MET A 195 -2.17 -8.78 12.21
N GLY A 196 -1.62 -9.24 11.09
CA GLY A 196 -2.42 -9.66 9.93
C GLY A 196 -3.26 -10.92 10.20
N VAL A 197 -2.71 -11.88 10.94
CA VAL A 197 -3.44 -13.08 11.39
C VAL A 197 -4.56 -12.69 12.37
N LEU A 198 -4.30 -11.76 13.30
CA LEU A 198 -5.29 -11.30 14.28
C LEU A 198 -6.44 -10.52 13.63
N ASP A 199 -6.15 -9.59 12.70
CA ASP A 199 -7.19 -8.91 11.91
C ASP A 199 -8.06 -9.96 11.15
N GLY A 200 -7.43 -10.97 10.54
CA GLY A 200 -8.11 -12.07 9.83
C GLY A 200 -8.98 -12.97 10.71
N LEU A 201 -8.63 -13.14 11.99
CA LEU A 201 -9.47 -13.84 12.97
C LEU A 201 -10.68 -12.99 13.37
N THR A 202 -10.49 -11.71 13.71
CA THR A 202 -11.58 -10.83 14.17
C THR A 202 -12.70 -10.67 13.14
N HIS A 203 -12.35 -10.59 11.85
CA HIS A 203 -13.33 -10.48 10.78
C HIS A 203 -14.23 -11.71 10.57
N ARG A 204 -13.93 -12.88 11.16
CA ARG A 204 -14.83 -14.04 11.13
C ARG A 204 -16.04 -13.84 12.06
N ASP A 205 -15.83 -13.24 13.25
CA ASP A 205 -16.90 -13.00 14.23
C ASP A 205 -17.78 -11.77 13.91
N ASP A 206 -17.24 -10.76 13.22
CA ASP A 206 -17.99 -9.56 12.80
C ASP A 206 -19.18 -9.86 11.87
N SER A 207 -19.21 -11.05 11.25
CA SER A 207 -20.35 -11.56 10.47
C SER A 207 -21.69 -11.58 11.23
N ARG A 208 -21.65 -11.47 12.57
CA ARG A 208 -22.84 -11.40 13.45
C ARG A 208 -23.19 -9.99 13.96
N ARG A 209 -22.46 -8.93 13.57
CA ARG A 209 -22.56 -7.58 14.19
C ARG A 209 -23.03 -6.46 13.27
N GLN A 210 -23.42 -6.74 12.02
CA GLN A 210 -23.76 -5.72 11.00
C GLN A 210 -25.10 -4.96 11.20
N HIS A 211 -25.62 -4.88 12.43
CA HIS A 211 -26.88 -4.17 12.76
C HIS A 211 -26.69 -3.17 13.91
N ALA A 212 -25.84 -2.17 13.67
CA ALA A 212 -25.78 -0.92 14.43
C ALA A 212 -25.63 0.26 13.46
N SER A 213 -26.70 1.05 13.31
CA SER A 213 -26.73 2.24 12.44
C SER A 213 -25.90 3.40 13.02
N PRO A 214 -25.40 4.35 12.20
CA PRO A 214 -24.52 5.41 12.68
C PRO A 214 -25.26 6.39 13.60
N ILE A 215 -24.78 6.53 14.84
CA ILE A 215 -25.25 7.56 15.79
C ILE A 215 -24.51 8.86 15.51
N LEU A 216 -25.28 9.93 15.28
CA LEU A 216 -24.79 11.26 14.89
C LEU A 216 -25.15 12.28 15.99
N ILE A 217 -24.16 12.63 16.82
CA ILE A 217 -24.25 13.59 17.93
C ILE A 217 -22.90 14.32 17.93
N THR A 218 -22.74 15.50 17.32
CA THR A 218 -23.13 16.85 17.80
C THR A 218 -22.50 17.25 19.15
N THR A 219 -21.89 18.43 19.19
CA THR A 219 -21.10 18.92 20.32
C THR A 219 -21.93 19.45 21.49
N THR A 220 -21.61 19.03 22.71
CA THR A 220 -21.72 19.87 23.93
C THR A 220 -20.74 19.36 25.00
N PRO A 221 -20.08 20.25 25.77
CA PRO A 221 -19.10 19.86 26.79
C PRO A 221 -19.76 19.69 28.17
N ASP A 222 -20.36 18.53 28.43
CA ASP A 222 -20.98 18.25 29.74
C ASP A 222 -20.03 17.58 30.74
N VAL A 223 -20.14 17.96 32.02
CA VAL A 223 -19.06 17.77 33.00
C VAL A 223 -19.10 16.41 33.69
N VAL A 224 -18.38 15.43 33.13
CA VAL A 224 -17.97 14.24 33.89
C VAL A 224 -16.90 14.62 34.91
N LYS A 225 -17.27 14.65 36.20
CA LYS A 225 -16.34 14.90 37.31
C LYS A 225 -15.34 13.75 37.46
N GLY A 226 -14.20 13.89 36.77
CA GLY A 226 -13.16 12.86 36.70
C GLY A 226 -12.79 12.53 35.26
N GLY A 227 -12.49 13.55 34.46
CA GLY A 227 -12.04 13.37 33.07
C GLY A 227 -10.74 12.54 32.97
N PRO A 228 -10.44 11.98 31.79
CA PRO A 228 -9.23 11.19 31.58
C PRO A 228 -7.98 11.99 31.96
N LYS A 229 -7.01 11.34 32.61
CA LYS A 229 -5.74 11.96 33.03
C LYS A 229 -4.87 12.32 31.83
N VAL A 230 -5.16 13.47 31.23
CA VAL A 230 -4.32 14.08 30.19
C VAL A 230 -3.05 14.68 30.77
N ASP A 231 -2.01 14.81 29.94
CA ASP A 231 -0.80 15.55 30.30
C ASP A 231 -0.90 17.06 30.02
N GLU A 232 0.21 17.78 30.19
CA GLU A 232 0.33 19.23 29.99
C GLU A 232 0.03 19.66 28.54
N ASN A 233 0.16 18.76 27.56
CA ASN A 233 -0.16 18.99 26.15
C ASN A 233 -1.59 18.52 25.81
N GLY A 234 -2.34 18.01 26.79
CA GLY A 234 -3.68 17.45 26.61
C GLY A 234 -3.70 16.03 26.05
N ASN A 235 -2.56 15.34 25.95
CA ASN A 235 -2.52 13.99 25.40
C ASN A 235 -3.20 13.00 26.35
N THR A 236 -4.14 12.20 25.85
CA THR A 236 -4.77 11.12 26.61
C THR A 236 -3.79 9.99 26.93
N LEU A 237 -4.18 9.07 27.82
CA LEU A 237 -3.36 7.87 28.11
C LEU A 237 -3.10 7.01 26.86
N LEU A 238 -4.02 7.01 25.89
CA LEU A 238 -3.85 6.35 24.59
C LEU A 238 -2.76 7.05 23.75
N MET A 239 -2.84 8.37 23.61
CA MET A 239 -1.84 9.16 22.88
C MET A 239 -0.45 9.05 23.49
N ARG A 240 -0.36 9.08 24.83
CA ARG A 240 0.90 8.86 25.54
C ARG A 240 1.45 7.44 25.31
N ALA A 241 0.59 6.43 25.26
CA ALA A 241 1.02 5.07 24.93
C ALA A 241 1.55 4.96 23.49
N VAL A 242 0.96 5.66 22.51
CA VAL A 242 1.50 5.78 21.14
C VAL A 242 2.89 6.43 21.14
N MET A 243 3.06 7.55 21.85
CA MET A 243 4.33 8.28 21.93
C MET A 243 5.44 7.49 22.62
N THR A 244 5.11 6.67 23.63
CA THR A 244 6.08 5.78 24.30
C THR A 244 6.08 4.36 23.73
N PHE A 245 5.55 4.16 22.51
CA PHE A 245 5.48 2.87 21.79
C PHE A 245 4.84 1.70 22.58
N ASN A 246 4.11 1.98 23.66
CA ASN A 246 3.64 0.96 24.59
C ASN A 246 2.34 0.30 24.09
N TYR A 247 2.48 -0.65 23.17
CA TYR A 247 1.34 -1.28 22.47
C TYR A 247 0.33 -1.94 23.41
N LYS A 248 0.75 -2.46 24.58
CA LYS A 248 -0.16 -3.01 25.60
C LYS A 248 -1.19 -1.98 26.07
N LYS A 249 -0.74 -0.86 26.64
CA LYS A 249 -1.64 0.24 27.07
C LYS A 249 -2.38 0.86 25.89
N MET A 250 -1.77 0.90 24.71
CA MET A 250 -2.43 1.39 23.52
C MET A 250 -3.62 0.50 23.14
N LEU A 251 -3.49 -0.83 23.19
CA LEU A 251 -4.58 -1.78 22.97
C LEU A 251 -5.65 -1.63 24.06
N ASP A 252 -5.26 -1.63 25.35
CA ASP A 252 -6.16 -1.46 26.50
C ASP A 252 -7.06 -0.23 26.39
N TYR A 253 -6.51 0.88 25.86
CA TYR A 253 -7.23 2.15 25.70
C TYR A 253 -7.81 2.38 24.29
N SER A 254 -7.48 1.56 23.29
CA SER A 254 -7.84 1.79 21.88
C SER A 254 -9.35 1.83 21.61
N SER A 255 -10.14 1.10 22.39
CA SER A 255 -11.61 1.05 22.30
C SER A 255 -12.33 2.06 23.20
N ILE A 256 -11.61 2.71 24.13
CA ILE A 256 -12.17 3.54 25.20
C ILE A 256 -11.83 5.03 25.01
N LEU A 257 -10.58 5.31 24.58
CA LEU A 257 -10.03 6.67 24.50
C LEU A 257 -9.74 7.13 23.06
N CYS A 258 -10.11 6.35 22.05
CA CYS A 258 -9.99 6.77 20.66
C CYS A 258 -10.90 7.96 20.32
N ARG A 259 -10.60 8.66 19.22
CA ARG A 259 -11.34 9.81 18.66
C ARG A 259 -11.29 11.08 19.53
N ASN A 260 -10.71 11.01 20.73
CA ASN A 260 -10.28 12.17 21.49
C ASN A 260 -9.15 12.91 20.75
N VAL A 261 -8.99 14.19 21.06
CA VAL A 261 -7.92 15.05 20.52
C VAL A 261 -7.12 15.71 21.64
N ASN A 262 -5.84 15.99 21.40
CA ASN A 262 -5.00 16.78 22.32
C ASN A 262 -5.21 18.30 22.14
N ARG A 263 -4.39 19.16 22.78
CA ARG A 263 -4.52 20.63 22.64
C ARG A 263 -4.24 21.17 21.24
N GLU A 264 -3.50 20.44 20.41
CA GLU A 264 -3.27 20.75 19.00
C GLU A 264 -4.42 20.27 18.10
N GLY A 265 -5.40 19.55 18.67
CA GLY A 265 -6.50 18.95 17.94
C GLY A 265 -6.14 17.64 17.22
N LYS A 266 -4.96 17.05 17.49
CA LYS A 266 -4.51 15.79 16.90
C LYS A 266 -5.08 14.58 17.63
N THR A 267 -5.46 13.54 16.87
CA THR A 267 -5.84 12.22 17.39
C THR A 267 -4.62 11.33 17.69
N ALA A 268 -4.82 10.17 18.32
CA ALA A 268 -3.74 9.22 18.58
C ALA A 268 -3.14 8.66 17.26
N LEU A 269 -3.96 8.50 16.22
CA LEU A 269 -3.56 8.09 14.87
C LEU A 269 -2.74 9.16 14.15
N MET A 270 -3.06 10.44 14.32
CA MET A 270 -2.26 11.55 13.77
C MET A 270 -0.88 11.63 14.45
N ILE A 271 -0.85 11.50 15.79
CA ILE A 271 0.40 11.43 16.56
C ILE A 271 1.23 10.22 16.13
N ALA A 272 0.61 9.05 15.93
CA ALA A 272 1.28 7.87 15.39
C ALA A 272 1.92 8.15 14.02
N ALA A 273 1.22 8.87 13.15
CA ALA A 273 1.73 9.21 11.82
C ALA A 273 2.87 10.25 11.85
N GLU A 274 2.78 11.25 12.72
CA GLU A 274 3.79 12.30 12.90
C GLU A 274 5.11 11.75 13.48
N ILE A 275 5.04 10.83 14.45
CA ILE A 275 6.25 10.15 14.96
C ILE A 275 6.76 9.08 13.99
N GLY A 276 5.89 8.52 13.14
CA GLY A 276 6.20 7.43 12.20
C GLY A 276 5.98 6.03 12.77
N ASN A 277 5.15 5.89 13.81
CA ASN A 277 4.80 4.60 14.43
C ASN A 277 3.76 3.86 13.58
N GLU A 278 4.26 3.06 12.63
CA GLU A 278 3.46 2.25 11.71
C GLU A 278 2.54 1.26 12.42
N SER A 279 2.98 0.61 13.51
CA SER A 279 2.19 -0.39 14.23
C SER A 279 1.03 0.25 15.00
N ALA A 280 1.27 1.40 15.63
CA ALA A 280 0.20 2.18 16.26
C ALA A 280 -0.82 2.67 15.23
N ALA A 281 -0.36 3.20 14.10
CA ALA A 281 -1.25 3.63 13.02
C ALA A 281 -2.03 2.44 12.43
N ALA A 282 -1.38 1.28 12.27
CA ALA A 282 -2.03 0.05 11.82
C ALA A 282 -3.18 -0.38 12.74
N ILE A 283 -3.02 -0.27 14.06
CA ILE A 283 -4.07 -0.62 15.04
C ILE A 283 -5.14 0.47 15.14
N LEU A 284 -4.78 1.76 15.06
CA LEU A 284 -5.70 2.88 15.28
C LEU A 284 -6.53 3.28 14.04
N ARG A 285 -6.09 2.92 12.82
CA ARG A 285 -6.81 3.22 11.56
C ARG A 285 -8.30 2.82 11.58
N LYS A 286 -8.67 1.74 12.28
CA LYS A 286 -10.05 1.24 12.37
C LYS A 286 -10.97 2.06 13.29
N TYR A 287 -10.39 2.91 14.15
CA TYR A 287 -11.14 3.74 15.10
C TYR A 287 -11.13 5.23 14.73
N GLU A 288 -10.03 5.72 14.14
CA GLU A 288 -9.74 7.15 14.01
C GLU A 288 -9.49 7.65 12.57
N ALA A 289 -9.45 6.78 11.56
CA ALA A 289 -9.25 7.24 10.18
C ALA A 289 -10.40 8.14 9.70
N LYS A 290 -10.07 9.08 8.81
CA LYS A 290 -10.92 10.16 8.31
C LYS A 290 -11.28 11.25 9.34
N ILE A 291 -10.72 11.21 10.55
CA ILE A 291 -10.73 12.38 11.43
C ILE A 291 -9.69 13.37 10.91
N GLN A 292 -9.96 14.66 11.05
CA GLN A 292 -9.09 15.76 10.65
C GLN A 292 -8.81 16.64 11.86
N ASP A 293 -7.60 17.21 11.91
CA ASP A 293 -7.22 18.21 12.90
C ASP A 293 -7.84 19.60 12.56
N PRO A 294 -7.62 20.66 13.38
CA PRO A 294 -8.13 22.00 13.10
C PRO A 294 -7.58 22.67 11.83
N ALA A 295 -6.49 22.15 11.26
CA ALA A 295 -5.94 22.55 9.95
C ALA A 295 -6.44 21.64 8.81
N GLY A 296 -7.35 20.71 9.08
CA GLY A 296 -7.87 19.76 8.10
C GLY A 296 -6.90 18.61 7.78
N MET A 297 -5.78 18.49 8.50
CA MET A 297 -4.79 17.45 8.24
C MET A 297 -5.32 16.08 8.71
N THR A 298 -5.20 15.07 7.86
CA THR A 298 -5.44 13.66 8.23
C THR A 298 -4.13 12.95 8.58
N ALA A 299 -4.21 11.76 9.15
CA ALA A 299 -3.02 10.96 9.46
C ALA A 299 -2.21 10.58 8.20
N LEU A 300 -2.87 10.35 7.07
CA LEU A 300 -2.22 10.18 5.76
C LEU A 300 -1.40 11.41 5.37
N MET A 301 -1.89 12.63 5.61
CA MET A 301 -1.14 13.86 5.31
C MET A 301 0.08 14.03 6.23
N PHE A 302 -0.05 13.68 7.52
CA PHE A 302 1.11 13.60 8.43
C PHE A 302 2.12 12.54 7.97
N ALA A 303 1.67 11.37 7.50
CA ALA A 303 2.53 10.30 6.97
C ALA A 303 3.31 10.73 5.72
N VAL A 304 2.66 11.47 4.82
CA VAL A 304 3.27 12.08 3.64
C VAL A 304 4.36 13.09 4.04
N ASN A 305 4.04 14.03 4.93
CA ASN A 305 4.99 15.03 5.41
C ASN A 305 6.17 14.41 6.18
N LYS A 306 5.95 13.26 6.84
CA LYS A 306 6.99 12.45 7.49
C LYS A 306 7.87 11.67 6.48
N GLY A 307 7.43 11.54 5.24
CA GLY A 307 8.11 10.77 4.19
C GLY A 307 8.00 9.25 4.33
N ASN A 308 7.13 8.72 5.19
CA ASN A 308 7.00 7.27 5.41
C ASN A 308 6.03 6.65 4.39
N LEU A 309 6.59 6.08 3.31
CA LEU A 309 5.86 5.37 2.26
C LEU A 309 5.04 4.17 2.79
N LYS A 310 5.53 3.42 3.77
CA LYS A 310 4.85 2.21 4.28
C LYS A 310 3.63 2.55 5.13
N LEU A 311 3.73 3.63 5.89
CA LEU A 311 2.61 4.25 6.60
C LEU A 311 1.57 4.83 5.61
N VAL A 312 2.03 5.53 4.56
CA VAL A 312 1.15 6.02 3.48
C VAL A 312 0.36 4.86 2.86
N GLN A 313 0.99 3.75 2.48
CA GLN A 313 0.32 2.56 1.96
C GLN A 313 -0.73 1.98 2.93
N THR A 314 -0.45 2.02 4.24
CA THR A 314 -1.36 1.53 5.29
C THR A 314 -2.62 2.40 5.42
N LEU A 315 -2.49 3.72 5.26
CA LEU A 315 -3.58 4.69 5.46
C LEU A 315 -4.33 5.08 4.18
N LEU A 316 -3.71 4.99 3.01
CA LEU A 316 -4.24 5.44 1.70
C LEU A 316 -5.68 4.98 1.44
N LYS A 317 -5.94 3.67 1.61
CA LYS A 317 -7.26 3.05 1.38
C LYS A 317 -8.37 3.53 2.33
N TYR A 318 -8.04 4.28 3.38
CA TYR A 318 -9.01 4.84 4.33
C TYR A 318 -9.21 6.35 4.18
N GLU A 319 -8.18 7.11 3.76
CA GLU A 319 -8.18 8.58 3.83
C GLU A 319 -8.01 9.30 2.47
N VAL A 320 -7.92 8.54 1.38
CA VAL A 320 -7.85 9.07 -0.01
C VAL A 320 -8.90 10.16 -0.29
N GLY A 321 -8.45 11.26 -0.90
CA GLY A 321 -9.29 12.35 -1.40
C GLY A 321 -9.80 13.33 -0.33
N LEU A 322 -9.42 13.15 0.93
CA LEU A 322 -9.63 14.15 1.98
C LEU A 322 -8.73 15.39 1.76
N LYS A 323 -9.16 16.54 2.30
CA LYS A 323 -8.59 17.86 1.98
C LYS A 323 -8.38 18.72 3.22
N ASP A 324 -7.24 19.39 3.28
CA ASP A 324 -6.92 20.34 4.35
C ASP A 324 -7.74 21.65 4.25
N VAL A 325 -7.55 22.60 5.17
CA VAL A 325 -8.27 23.90 5.17
C VAL A 325 -7.95 24.81 3.97
N VAL A 326 -6.98 24.46 3.13
CA VAL A 326 -6.66 25.13 1.86
C VAL A 326 -7.24 24.36 0.65
N GLY A 327 -7.77 23.15 0.88
CA GLY A 327 -8.32 22.26 -0.14
C GLY A 327 -7.31 21.23 -0.66
N ARG A 328 -6.11 21.14 -0.08
CA ARG A 328 -5.02 20.29 -0.59
C ARG A 328 -5.19 18.83 -0.19
N THR A 329 -4.99 17.92 -1.13
CA THR A 329 -4.98 16.46 -0.88
C THR A 329 -3.60 15.96 -0.48
N ALA A 330 -3.48 14.69 -0.06
CA ALA A 330 -2.20 14.09 0.31
C ALA A 330 -1.18 14.10 -0.84
N LEU A 331 -1.63 13.94 -2.10
CA LEU A 331 -0.79 14.07 -3.29
C LEU A 331 -0.17 15.48 -3.44
N MET A 332 -0.92 16.54 -3.12
CA MET A 332 -0.40 17.91 -3.16
C MET A 332 0.64 18.14 -2.05
N HIS A 333 0.43 17.58 -0.85
CA HIS A 333 1.46 17.57 0.20
C HIS A 333 2.70 16.78 -0.23
N ALA A 334 2.56 15.66 -0.95
CA ALA A 334 3.69 14.85 -1.42
C ALA A 334 4.54 15.56 -2.49
N VAL A 335 3.89 16.36 -3.36
CA VAL A 335 4.56 17.27 -4.29
C VAL A 335 5.30 18.38 -3.53
N LEU A 336 4.64 19.02 -2.56
CA LEU A 336 5.27 20.06 -1.72
C LEU A 336 6.44 19.53 -0.88
N SER A 337 6.46 18.23 -0.52
CA SER A 337 7.59 17.58 0.14
C SER A 337 8.62 16.97 -0.82
N ASN A 338 8.43 17.10 -2.15
CA ASN A 338 9.26 16.52 -3.21
C ASN A 338 9.57 15.01 -3.03
N ASN A 339 8.60 14.24 -2.53
CA ASN A 339 8.82 12.83 -2.21
C ASN A 339 8.37 11.93 -3.37
N GLN A 340 9.23 11.79 -4.39
CA GLN A 340 8.90 11.07 -5.63
C GLN A 340 8.33 9.65 -5.41
N PRO A 341 8.85 8.79 -4.50
CA PRO A 341 8.23 7.49 -4.20
C PRO A 341 6.77 7.59 -3.71
N ILE A 342 6.46 8.57 -2.85
CA ILE A 342 5.09 8.79 -2.36
C ILE A 342 4.20 9.39 -3.45
N ILE A 343 4.72 10.32 -4.26
CA ILE A 343 4.01 10.88 -5.43
C ILE A 343 3.56 9.75 -6.38
N GLN A 344 4.43 8.79 -6.69
CA GLN A 344 4.12 7.65 -7.55
C GLN A 344 3.05 6.71 -6.98
N GLU A 345 2.90 6.64 -5.65
CA GLU A 345 1.85 5.84 -5.01
C GLU A 345 0.50 6.58 -4.99
N LEU A 346 0.51 7.89 -4.70
CA LEU A 346 -0.70 8.71 -4.58
C LEU A 346 -1.31 9.11 -5.94
N ILE A 347 -0.50 9.23 -7.00
CA ILE A 347 -0.97 9.50 -8.38
C ILE A 347 -2.07 8.52 -8.82
N LYS A 348 -1.99 7.27 -8.36
CA LYS A 348 -2.94 6.19 -8.67
C LYS A 348 -4.34 6.40 -8.12
N CYS A 349 -4.53 7.35 -7.20
CA CYS A 349 -5.76 7.48 -6.40
C CYS A 349 -6.25 8.92 -6.17
N GLU A 350 -5.40 9.94 -6.26
CA GLU A 350 -5.76 11.34 -5.95
C GLU A 350 -5.61 12.35 -7.10
N THR A 351 -5.29 11.89 -8.30
CA THR A 351 -5.13 12.74 -9.49
C THR A 351 -6.37 13.53 -9.87
N SER A 352 -6.16 14.64 -10.60
CA SER A 352 -7.19 15.59 -11.06
C SER A 352 -7.94 16.32 -9.93
N ASN A 353 -7.48 16.23 -8.68
CA ASN A 353 -8.01 17.03 -7.58
C ASN A 353 -7.53 18.49 -7.66
N GLN A 354 -8.37 19.40 -7.17
CA GLN A 354 -8.09 20.83 -7.08
C GLN A 354 -8.25 21.36 -5.65
N ASP A 355 -7.38 22.29 -5.25
CA ASP A 355 -7.49 23.05 -4.00
C ASP A 355 -8.57 24.17 -4.08
N PHE A 356 -8.70 25.01 -3.04
CA PHE A 356 -9.66 26.12 -3.07
C PHE A 356 -9.26 27.30 -3.98
N GLN A 357 -8.06 27.30 -4.56
CA GLN A 357 -7.63 28.19 -5.64
C GLN A 357 -7.80 27.57 -7.04
N GLY A 358 -8.19 26.29 -7.12
CA GLY A 358 -8.27 25.51 -8.36
C GLY A 358 -6.94 24.85 -8.77
N LYS A 359 -5.88 24.95 -7.95
CA LYS A 359 -4.56 24.38 -8.25
C LYS A 359 -4.59 22.86 -8.17
N THR A 360 -3.98 22.22 -9.17
CA THR A 360 -3.72 20.78 -9.22
C THR A 360 -2.35 20.43 -8.64
N ALA A 361 -2.07 19.14 -8.46
CA ALA A 361 -0.74 18.71 -8.03
C ALA A 361 0.33 19.07 -9.08
N LEU A 362 -0.01 19.03 -10.38
CA LEU A 362 0.85 19.47 -11.48
C LEU A 362 1.19 20.98 -11.41
N ILE A 363 0.22 21.83 -11.07
CA ILE A 363 0.48 23.28 -10.88
C ILE A 363 1.45 23.50 -9.71
N TYR A 364 1.27 22.80 -8.58
CA TYR A 364 2.22 22.86 -7.47
C TYR A 364 3.62 22.32 -7.85
N ALA A 365 3.70 21.28 -8.69
CA ALA A 365 4.97 20.75 -9.16
C ALA A 365 5.74 21.76 -10.04
N VAL A 366 5.04 22.56 -10.86
CA VAL A 366 5.63 23.66 -11.61
C VAL A 366 6.07 24.81 -10.70
N GLU A 367 5.24 25.22 -9.75
CA GLU A 367 5.59 26.27 -8.77
C GLU A 367 6.83 25.92 -7.90
N GLN A 368 7.12 24.63 -7.73
CA GLN A 368 8.30 24.13 -6.99
C GLN A 368 9.46 23.68 -7.90
N ASN A 369 9.38 23.88 -9.22
CA ASN A 369 10.35 23.43 -10.23
C ASN A 369 10.70 21.91 -10.16
N LEU A 370 9.68 21.06 -10.01
CA LEU A 370 9.87 19.62 -9.81
C LEU A 370 9.67 18.82 -11.10
N TYR A 371 10.63 18.89 -12.02
CA TYR A 371 10.58 18.23 -13.34
C TYR A 371 10.09 16.77 -13.31
N GLN A 372 10.60 15.95 -12.37
CA GLN A 372 10.22 14.53 -12.27
C GLN A 372 8.80 14.32 -11.72
N ALA A 373 8.27 15.26 -10.92
CA ALA A 373 6.87 15.25 -10.50
C ALA A 373 5.97 15.72 -11.65
N CYS A 374 6.34 16.80 -12.35
CA CYS A 374 5.64 17.27 -13.55
C CYS A 374 5.50 16.16 -14.59
N LYS A 375 6.61 15.49 -14.94
CA LYS A 375 6.64 14.37 -15.90
C LYS A 375 5.77 13.18 -15.49
N ALA A 376 5.56 12.97 -14.18
CA ALA A 376 4.68 11.92 -13.66
C ALA A 376 3.19 12.33 -13.65
N LEU A 377 2.89 13.63 -13.48
CA LEU A 377 1.54 14.16 -13.34
C LEU A 377 0.90 14.58 -14.67
N ILE A 378 1.69 14.98 -15.66
CA ILE A 378 1.23 15.36 -17.01
C ILE A 378 0.20 14.37 -17.62
N PRO A 379 0.39 13.03 -17.59
CA PRO A 379 -0.58 12.09 -18.16
C PRO A 379 -1.98 12.09 -17.51
N TYR A 380 -2.14 12.75 -16.35
CA TYR A 380 -3.37 12.73 -15.53
C TYR A 380 -3.95 14.12 -15.26
N GLU A 381 -3.15 15.19 -15.38
CA GLU A 381 -3.54 16.55 -14.97
C GLU A 381 -3.28 17.64 -16.02
N ALA A 382 -2.67 17.32 -17.17
CA ALA A 382 -2.41 18.29 -18.23
C ALA A 382 -3.72 18.91 -18.77
N GLY A 383 -3.72 20.23 -18.94
CA GLY A 383 -4.84 21.01 -19.45
C GLY A 383 -5.91 21.39 -18.42
N LEU A 384 -5.76 20.97 -17.15
CA LEU A 384 -6.57 21.48 -16.05
C LEU A 384 -6.21 22.94 -15.71
N VAL A 385 -7.18 23.70 -15.18
CA VAL A 385 -7.07 25.15 -14.95
C VAL A 385 -7.37 25.54 -13.51
N ASP A 386 -6.62 26.50 -12.97
CA ASP A 386 -6.94 27.17 -11.70
C ASP A 386 -8.21 28.04 -11.82
N HIS A 387 -8.68 28.62 -10.71
CA HIS A 387 -9.85 29.52 -10.71
C HIS A 387 -9.64 30.83 -11.49
N ARG A 388 -8.42 31.14 -11.95
CA ARG A 388 -8.09 32.27 -12.85
C ARG A 388 -8.05 31.84 -14.32
N GLY A 389 -8.15 30.54 -14.62
CA GLY A 389 -8.08 29.98 -15.97
C GLY A 389 -6.67 29.63 -16.45
N LEU A 390 -5.68 29.59 -15.54
CA LEU A 390 -4.28 29.30 -15.85
C LEU A 390 -3.96 27.81 -15.68
N ARG A 391 -3.17 27.26 -16.61
CA ARG A 391 -2.71 25.86 -16.62
C ARG A 391 -1.25 25.78 -16.22
N ALA A 392 -0.72 24.58 -16.03
CA ALA A 392 0.66 24.37 -15.57
C ALA A 392 1.71 25.08 -16.45
N ILE A 393 1.55 25.07 -17.77
CA ILE A 393 2.44 25.75 -18.72
C ILE A 393 2.36 27.29 -18.61
N ASP A 394 1.22 27.82 -18.18
CA ASP A 394 1.01 29.25 -18.02
C ASP A 394 1.69 29.74 -16.73
N TYR A 395 1.83 28.88 -15.71
CA TYR A 395 2.74 29.10 -14.57
C TYR A 395 4.22 28.93 -14.96
N ALA A 396 4.58 27.91 -15.76
CA ALA A 396 5.97 27.71 -16.19
C ALA A 396 6.52 28.93 -16.96
N LYS A 397 5.67 29.57 -17.77
CA LYS A 397 5.93 30.84 -18.46
C LYS A 397 6.02 32.04 -17.51
N LEU A 398 5.22 32.07 -16.43
CA LEU A 398 5.28 33.13 -15.41
C LEU A 398 6.62 33.14 -14.65
N PHE A 399 7.25 31.98 -14.50
CA PHE A 399 8.55 31.80 -13.83
C PHE A 399 9.75 31.68 -14.80
N ASP A 400 9.56 31.96 -16.10
CA ASP A 400 10.58 31.89 -17.17
C ASP A 400 11.33 30.54 -17.24
N ASN A 401 10.63 29.44 -16.92
CA ASN A 401 11.24 28.12 -16.77
C ASN A 401 11.17 27.31 -18.07
N MET A 402 12.14 27.55 -18.97
CA MET A 402 12.21 26.90 -20.28
C MET A 402 12.16 25.37 -20.23
N GLU A 403 12.84 24.71 -19.27
CA GLU A 403 12.85 23.24 -19.18
C GLU A 403 11.46 22.66 -18.87
N LEU A 404 10.64 23.37 -18.08
CA LEU A 404 9.24 23.00 -17.86
C LEU A 404 8.31 23.44 -18.99
N ILE A 405 8.60 24.53 -19.70
CA ILE A 405 7.83 24.94 -20.89
C ILE A 405 7.97 23.88 -21.98
N ASP A 406 9.20 23.46 -22.29
CA ASP A 406 9.50 22.42 -23.29
C ASP A 406 8.85 21.07 -22.92
N LEU A 407 8.85 20.71 -21.63
CA LEU A 407 8.18 19.51 -21.12
C LEU A 407 6.64 19.56 -21.26
N LEU A 408 6.04 20.76 -21.18
CA LEU A 408 4.59 20.95 -21.17
C LEU A 408 3.99 21.27 -22.54
N GLU A 409 4.74 21.85 -23.49
CA GLU A 409 4.20 22.35 -24.77
C GLU A 409 3.48 21.27 -25.59
N ASP A 410 4.04 20.05 -25.67
CA ASP A 410 3.41 18.90 -26.35
C ASP A 410 2.10 18.41 -25.68
N SER A 411 1.83 18.82 -24.43
CA SER A 411 0.71 18.33 -23.60
C SER A 411 -0.35 19.40 -23.27
N GLU A 412 0.01 20.68 -23.25
CA GLU A 412 -0.86 21.80 -22.86
C GLU A 412 -1.03 22.85 -23.99
N GLY A 413 -1.22 22.37 -25.22
CA GLY A 413 -1.50 23.18 -26.42
C GLY A 413 -2.76 24.07 -26.32
N ILE A 414 -3.03 24.85 -27.37
CA ILE A 414 -3.90 26.05 -27.42
C ILE A 414 -5.14 25.99 -26.50
N SER A 415 -5.18 26.93 -25.53
CA SER A 415 -6.33 27.09 -24.62
C SER A 415 -7.61 27.54 -25.35
N ARG A 416 -8.78 27.33 -24.76
CA ARG A 416 -10.08 27.78 -25.34
C ARG A 416 -10.13 29.29 -25.60
N ASN A 417 -9.53 30.11 -24.73
CA ASN A 417 -9.51 31.56 -24.89
C ASN A 417 -8.52 31.96 -26.00
N SER A 418 -7.35 31.31 -26.04
CA SER A 418 -6.37 31.47 -27.12
C SER A 418 -6.96 31.09 -28.47
N LEU A 419 -7.70 29.97 -28.54
CA LEU A 419 -8.42 29.54 -29.74
C LEU A 419 -9.45 30.59 -30.18
N GLN A 420 -10.26 31.11 -29.26
CA GLN A 420 -11.25 32.14 -29.60
C GLN A 420 -10.61 33.42 -30.17
N GLN A 421 -9.43 33.83 -29.67
CA GLN A 421 -8.68 34.97 -30.21
C GLN A 421 -8.03 34.66 -31.58
N ILE A 422 -7.45 33.47 -31.75
CA ILE A 422 -6.92 33.00 -33.04
C ILE A 422 -8.04 32.98 -34.10
N LEU A 423 -9.22 32.44 -33.77
CA LEU A 423 -10.34 32.41 -34.70
C LEU A 423 -10.85 33.82 -35.03
N LEU A 424 -10.94 34.73 -34.06
CA LEU A 424 -11.29 36.13 -34.30
C LEU A 424 -10.30 36.81 -35.27
N ARG A 425 -8.99 36.55 -35.13
CA ARG A 425 -7.94 37.05 -36.03
C ARG A 425 -8.13 36.57 -37.48
N HIS A 426 -8.68 35.37 -37.68
CA HIS A 426 -9.03 34.80 -38.99
C HIS A 426 -10.50 35.03 -39.39
N GLY A 427 -11.22 35.93 -38.72
CA GLY A 427 -12.61 36.28 -39.05
C GLY A 427 -13.64 35.18 -38.77
N ARG A 428 -13.30 34.16 -37.97
CA ARG A 428 -14.15 33.01 -37.62
C ARG A 428 -14.57 33.06 -36.14
N LEU A 429 -15.67 32.39 -35.81
CA LEU A 429 -16.15 32.24 -34.44
C LEU A 429 -16.16 30.76 -34.04
N ALA A 430 -15.76 30.46 -32.80
CA ALA A 430 -15.88 29.10 -32.28
C ALA A 430 -17.37 28.73 -32.14
N PRO A 431 -17.80 27.52 -32.54
CA PRO A 431 -19.17 27.09 -32.35
C PRO A 431 -19.51 27.06 -30.85
N ARG A 432 -20.62 27.69 -30.46
CA ARG A 432 -21.14 27.60 -29.09
C ARG A 432 -21.64 26.19 -28.82
N ILE A 433 -20.78 25.34 -28.27
CA ILE A 433 -21.16 24.04 -27.71
C ILE A 433 -22.14 24.29 -26.55
N SER A 434 -23.43 24.20 -26.85
CA SER A 434 -24.49 24.08 -25.84
C SER A 434 -24.30 22.74 -25.13
N ARG A 435 -23.96 22.78 -23.84
CA ARG A 435 -24.01 21.58 -22.99
C ARG A 435 -25.43 21.02 -23.04
N PRO A 436 -25.65 19.72 -23.34
CA PRO A 436 -26.93 19.08 -23.07
C PRO A 436 -27.22 19.22 -21.58
N SER A 437 -28.37 19.78 -21.22
CA SER A 437 -28.87 19.74 -19.86
C SER A 437 -29.28 18.30 -19.50
N PRO A 438 -29.06 17.84 -18.26
CA PRO A 438 -29.37 16.47 -17.87
C PRO A 438 -30.89 16.27 -17.78
N SER A 439 -31.50 15.76 -18.84
CA SER A 439 -32.91 15.40 -18.89
C SER A 439 -33.20 14.17 -18.02
N ARG A 440 -33.85 14.40 -16.88
CA ARG A 440 -34.42 13.34 -16.04
C ARG A 440 -35.84 12.98 -16.51
N SER A 441 -36.22 11.73 -16.27
CA SER A 441 -37.55 11.12 -16.47
C SER A 441 -38.06 10.97 -17.92
N SER A 442 -38.76 9.86 -18.12
CA SER A 442 -39.48 9.38 -19.31
C SER A 442 -40.96 9.13 -18.91
N PRO A 443 -41.82 8.49 -19.74
CA PRO A 443 -42.32 8.94 -21.04
C PRO A 443 -43.88 8.98 -21.10
N ARG A 444 -44.45 9.28 -22.29
CA ARG A 444 -45.89 9.27 -22.70
C ARG A 444 -46.74 10.50 -22.25
N PRO A 445 -47.90 10.76 -22.89
CA PRO A 445 -48.07 10.95 -24.34
C PRO A 445 -48.95 12.17 -24.72
N ALA A 446 -49.04 12.41 -26.04
CA ALA A 446 -49.72 13.52 -26.74
C ALA A 446 -51.13 13.96 -26.29
N LEU A 447 -51.42 15.27 -26.48
CA LEU A 447 -52.63 15.79 -27.14
C LEU A 447 -52.52 17.30 -27.50
N SER A 448 -53.50 17.80 -28.26
CA SER A 448 -53.79 19.18 -28.76
C SER A 448 -53.34 20.40 -27.91
N GLY A 449 -53.14 21.60 -28.46
CA GLY A 449 -53.30 22.09 -29.84
C GLY A 449 -53.54 23.62 -29.94
N SER A 450 -53.54 24.16 -31.17
CA SER A 450 -54.13 25.45 -31.63
C SER A 450 -53.81 26.81 -30.93
N THR A 451 -53.31 27.74 -31.76
CA THR A 451 -53.66 29.20 -31.88
C THR A 451 -53.35 30.24 -30.78
N VAL A 452 -52.74 31.37 -31.23
CA VAL A 452 -53.09 32.80 -30.98
C VAL A 452 -53.22 33.27 -29.50
N SER A 453 -52.57 34.34 -29.00
CA SER A 453 -52.32 35.66 -29.60
C SER A 453 -51.13 36.45 -28.99
N LYS A 454 -50.63 37.44 -29.74
CA LYS A 454 -50.11 38.75 -29.25
C LYS A 454 -51.29 39.77 -29.25
N PRO A 455 -51.25 40.99 -28.62
CA PRO A 455 -50.08 41.88 -28.52
C PRO A 455 -50.00 42.85 -27.29
N THR A 456 -49.04 43.79 -27.34
CA THR A 456 -48.93 45.09 -26.61
C THR A 456 -48.87 45.08 -25.07
N THR A 457 -48.24 46.05 -24.38
CA THR A 457 -47.50 47.29 -24.74
C THR A 457 -46.00 47.11 -24.40
N SER A 458 -44.99 47.72 -25.04
CA SER A 458 -44.64 49.15 -25.18
C SER A 458 -44.44 49.87 -23.81
N THR A 459 -43.48 50.79 -23.62
CA THR A 459 -42.71 51.58 -24.60
C THR A 459 -41.36 52.10 -24.05
N GLN A 460 -40.45 52.47 -24.96
CA GLN A 460 -39.27 53.37 -24.86
C GLN A 460 -37.90 52.73 -24.46
N ASP A 461 -36.71 53.18 -24.93
CA ASP A 461 -36.20 54.02 -26.06
C ASP A 461 -34.64 53.97 -25.96
N LYS A 462 -33.72 54.42 -26.84
CA LYS A 462 -33.55 54.79 -28.28
C LYS A 462 -32.02 55.01 -28.52
N GLN A 463 -31.40 54.94 -29.71
CA GLN A 463 -31.75 54.42 -31.05
C GLN A 463 -30.45 54.14 -31.88
N HIS A 464 -30.63 53.71 -33.14
CA HIS A 464 -29.73 53.67 -34.32
C HIS A 464 -28.55 54.69 -34.40
N THR A 465 -27.49 54.49 -35.22
CA THR A 465 -27.41 54.16 -36.68
C THR A 465 -26.26 53.17 -37.01
N THR A 466 -26.27 52.27 -38.00
CA THR A 466 -26.55 52.32 -39.48
C THR A 466 -25.60 53.24 -40.27
N VAL A 467 -25.30 52.89 -41.54
CA VAL A 467 -24.26 53.39 -42.50
C VAL A 467 -23.05 52.44 -42.63
N ASP A 468 -22.54 52.06 -43.81
CA ASP A 468 -23.10 51.99 -45.18
C ASP A 468 -22.30 51.00 -46.05
N VAL A 469 -22.77 50.72 -47.27
CA VAL A 469 -22.06 49.93 -48.29
C VAL A 469 -21.38 50.84 -49.32
N ASN A 470 -20.23 50.40 -49.85
CA ASN A 470 -19.37 51.02 -50.88
C ASN A 470 -18.56 52.27 -50.48
N LYS A 471 -17.25 52.06 -50.34
CA LYS A 471 -16.22 53.00 -50.81
C LYS A 471 -14.98 52.23 -51.24
N GLU A 472 -14.59 52.36 -52.50
CA GLU A 472 -13.26 51.98 -52.97
C GLU A 472 -12.25 53.06 -52.52
N GLY A 473 -11.07 52.66 -52.05
CA GLY A 473 -10.01 53.58 -51.66
C GLY A 473 -8.99 53.00 -50.69
N SER A 474 -7.76 52.78 -51.18
CA SER A 474 -6.52 52.53 -50.43
C SER A 474 -6.57 51.51 -49.27
N LEU A 475 -6.09 50.28 -49.54
CA LEU A 475 -5.64 49.35 -48.50
C LEU A 475 -4.40 49.92 -47.77
N PRO A 476 -4.29 49.79 -46.43
CA PRO A 476 -3.03 50.00 -45.71
C PRO A 476 -1.97 48.94 -46.08
N GLU A 477 -0.69 49.31 -46.09
CA GLU A 477 0.40 48.41 -46.55
C GLU A 477 0.78 47.29 -45.56
N ASP A 478 0.17 47.24 -44.36
CA ASP A 478 0.45 46.25 -43.31
C ASP A 478 -0.04 44.82 -43.65
N ALA A 479 -0.48 44.56 -44.88
CA ALA A 479 -1.00 43.28 -45.36
C ALA A 479 0.07 42.17 -45.54
N LYS A 480 1.21 42.24 -44.84
CA LYS A 480 2.31 41.27 -44.89
C LYS A 480 2.43 40.53 -43.56
N VAL A 481 2.71 39.23 -43.64
CA VAL A 481 2.81 38.28 -42.50
C VAL A 481 1.45 37.93 -41.84
N PHE A 482 0.47 37.54 -42.66
CA PHE A 482 -0.57 36.59 -42.26
C PHE A 482 -0.14 35.15 -42.58
N SER A 483 0.95 34.66 -41.96
CA SER A 483 1.18 33.22 -41.88
C SER A 483 0.03 32.62 -41.06
N THR A 484 -0.76 31.72 -41.65
CA THR A 484 -1.93 31.18 -40.96
C THR A 484 -1.47 30.44 -39.71
N ASP A 485 -2.16 30.60 -38.59
CA ASP A 485 -1.68 30.04 -37.32
C ASP A 485 -1.63 28.50 -37.36
N LEU A 486 -2.41 27.88 -38.26
CA LEU A 486 -2.34 26.45 -38.61
C LEU A 486 -1.05 26.09 -39.39
N ILE A 487 -0.65 26.87 -40.40
CA ILE A 487 0.64 26.70 -41.11
C ILE A 487 1.81 26.90 -40.11
N SER A 488 1.74 27.92 -39.25
CA SER A 488 2.73 28.16 -38.20
C SER A 488 2.82 27.00 -37.19
N ALA A 489 1.70 26.34 -36.86
CA ALA A 489 1.70 25.11 -36.06
C ALA A 489 2.33 23.92 -36.79
N VAL A 490 2.12 23.78 -38.12
CA VAL A 490 2.81 22.78 -38.95
C VAL A 490 4.32 23.03 -38.96
N HIS A 491 4.79 24.26 -39.17
CA HIS A 491 6.22 24.60 -39.11
C HIS A 491 6.84 24.27 -37.73
N ALA A 492 6.15 24.62 -36.64
CA ALA A 492 6.59 24.30 -35.28
C ALA A 492 6.44 22.81 -34.90
N SER A 493 5.75 21.99 -35.70
CA SER A 493 5.42 20.59 -35.40
C SER A 493 4.46 20.39 -34.21
N ARG A 494 3.72 21.42 -33.78
CA ARG A 494 2.79 21.38 -32.63
C ARG A 494 1.54 20.57 -32.97
N TYR A 495 1.63 19.24 -32.91
CA TYR A 495 0.60 18.34 -33.43
C TYR A 495 -0.76 18.45 -32.73
N TYR A 496 -0.78 18.77 -31.44
CA TYR A 496 -2.02 19.08 -30.71
C TYR A 496 -2.72 20.31 -31.30
N ASP A 497 -1.97 21.40 -31.48
CA ASP A 497 -2.48 22.67 -32.04
C ASP A 497 -2.98 22.49 -33.47
N ILE A 498 -2.30 21.67 -34.29
CA ILE A 498 -2.80 21.30 -35.63
C ILE A 498 -4.15 20.58 -35.51
N GLY A 499 -4.32 19.67 -34.54
CA GLY A 499 -5.59 18.98 -34.29
C GLY A 499 -6.73 19.89 -33.82
N VAL A 500 -6.42 20.91 -33.02
CA VAL A 500 -7.42 21.90 -32.54
C VAL A 500 -7.75 22.94 -33.61
N LEU A 501 -6.77 23.36 -34.43
CA LEU A 501 -6.95 24.41 -35.44
C LEU A 501 -7.49 23.87 -36.77
N ALA A 502 -7.17 22.65 -37.19
CA ALA A 502 -7.59 22.11 -38.49
C ALA A 502 -9.12 22.14 -38.73
N PRO A 503 -9.99 21.74 -37.77
CA PRO A 503 -11.45 21.82 -37.93
C PRO A 503 -12.00 23.24 -38.16
N HIS A 504 -11.18 24.27 -37.91
CA HIS A 504 -11.58 25.67 -37.97
C HIS A 504 -10.81 26.52 -38.99
N LEU A 505 -9.56 26.17 -39.33
CA LEU A 505 -8.67 26.93 -40.21
C LEU A 505 -8.18 26.15 -41.44
N ALA A 506 -8.64 24.91 -41.66
CA ALA A 506 -8.31 24.17 -42.88
C ALA A 506 -8.74 24.92 -44.16
N ASN A 507 -7.97 24.67 -45.24
CA ASN A 507 -8.05 25.30 -46.56
C ASN A 507 -7.78 26.81 -46.58
N MET A 508 -7.36 27.42 -45.46
CA MET A 508 -6.76 28.75 -45.47
C MET A 508 -5.41 28.66 -46.18
N ARG A 509 -5.27 29.42 -47.28
CA ARG A 509 -4.05 29.46 -48.10
C ARG A 509 -3.18 30.67 -47.72
N ASP A 510 -1.88 30.53 -47.88
CA ASP A 510 -0.90 31.60 -47.70
C ASP A 510 -0.70 32.42 -49.01
N HIS A 511 0.23 33.37 -49.00
CA HIS A 511 0.63 34.15 -50.18
C HIS A 511 1.22 33.34 -51.36
N HIS A 512 1.75 32.12 -51.13
CA HIS A 512 2.13 31.19 -52.19
C HIS A 512 0.95 30.33 -52.68
N ASN A 513 -0.27 30.60 -52.22
CA ASN A 513 -1.47 29.80 -52.47
C ASN A 513 -1.39 28.36 -51.92
N LEU A 514 -0.56 28.10 -50.91
CA LEU A 514 -0.36 26.79 -50.27
C LEU A 514 -1.14 26.67 -48.95
N THR A 515 -1.60 25.46 -48.61
CA THR A 515 -2.29 25.17 -47.34
C THR A 515 -1.36 24.51 -46.31
N ALA A 516 -1.86 24.26 -45.09
CA ALA A 516 -1.13 23.55 -44.05
C ALA A 516 -0.68 22.14 -44.46
N LEU A 517 -1.51 21.40 -45.20
CA LEU A 517 -1.22 20.07 -45.72
C LEU A 517 -0.06 20.09 -46.73
N HIS A 518 0.03 21.13 -47.58
CA HIS A 518 1.14 21.30 -48.51
C HIS A 518 2.47 21.43 -47.75
N TYR A 519 2.52 22.32 -46.75
CA TYR A 519 3.72 22.47 -45.90
C TYR A 519 4.03 21.21 -45.08
N ALA A 520 3.02 20.45 -44.64
CA ALA A 520 3.22 19.18 -43.94
C ALA A 520 3.83 18.09 -44.86
N ILE A 521 3.48 18.07 -46.14
CA ILE A 521 4.09 17.20 -47.17
C ILE A 521 5.53 17.64 -47.46
N TYR A 522 5.76 18.91 -47.79
CA TYR A 522 7.11 19.45 -48.05
C TYR A 522 8.08 19.23 -46.88
N GLN A 523 7.60 19.29 -45.63
CA GLN A 523 8.42 19.07 -44.44
C GLN A 523 8.47 17.59 -43.99
N ASN A 524 7.90 16.66 -44.76
CA ASN A 524 7.85 15.23 -44.44
C ASN A 524 7.19 14.88 -43.08
N LYS A 525 6.26 15.72 -42.61
CA LYS A 525 5.62 15.62 -41.28
C LYS A 525 4.40 14.68 -41.29
N ARG A 526 4.66 13.37 -41.34
CA ARG A 526 3.66 12.29 -41.41
C ARG A 526 2.47 12.45 -40.45
N VAL A 527 2.69 12.87 -39.21
CA VAL A 527 1.61 13.06 -38.21
C VAL A 527 0.72 14.25 -38.56
N ALA A 528 1.29 15.38 -38.99
CA ALA A 528 0.52 16.54 -39.46
C ALA A 528 -0.28 16.21 -40.73
N VAL A 529 0.33 15.48 -41.69
CA VAL A 529 -0.37 14.99 -42.89
C VAL A 529 -1.59 14.13 -42.51
N ARG A 530 -1.44 13.21 -41.54
CA ARG A 530 -2.56 12.37 -41.05
C ARG A 530 -3.71 13.19 -40.46
N ILE A 531 -3.42 14.28 -39.76
CA ILE A 531 -4.41 15.15 -39.12
C ILE A 531 -5.09 16.05 -40.15
N LEU A 532 -4.36 16.52 -41.16
CA LEU A 532 -4.84 17.51 -42.14
C LEU A 532 -5.55 16.90 -43.35
N LEU A 533 -5.20 15.66 -43.76
CA LEU A 533 -5.83 14.97 -44.90
C LEU A 533 -7.37 15.02 -44.89
N PRO A 534 -8.08 14.72 -43.77
CA PRO A 534 -9.54 14.76 -43.73
C PRO A 534 -10.18 16.13 -43.97
N TYR A 535 -9.43 17.22 -43.85
CA TYR A 535 -9.93 18.59 -44.01
C TYR A 535 -9.41 19.26 -45.29
N GLU A 536 -8.23 18.89 -45.78
CA GLU A 536 -7.55 19.58 -46.89
C GLU A 536 -7.23 18.67 -48.10
N TYR A 537 -7.72 17.42 -48.17
CA TYR A 537 -7.42 16.52 -49.30
C TYR A 537 -7.71 17.14 -50.68
N GLU A 538 -8.84 17.84 -50.85
CA GLU A 538 -9.20 18.53 -52.10
C GLU A 538 -8.19 19.62 -52.52
N SER A 539 -7.44 20.17 -51.57
CA SER A 539 -6.42 21.18 -51.87
C SER A 539 -5.25 20.63 -52.69
N LEU A 540 -5.04 19.30 -52.67
CA LEU A 540 -4.02 18.58 -53.44
C LEU A 540 -4.39 18.38 -54.93
N ASN A 541 -5.57 18.80 -55.36
CA ASN A 541 -5.96 18.72 -56.76
C ASN A 541 -5.06 19.61 -57.63
N GLY A 542 -4.27 18.99 -58.51
CA GLY A 542 -3.25 19.67 -59.32
C GLY A 542 -1.90 19.88 -58.62
N PHE A 543 -1.73 19.43 -57.37
CA PHE A 543 -0.46 19.52 -56.66
C PHE A 543 0.47 18.33 -56.99
N THR A 544 1.68 18.64 -57.46
CA THR A 544 2.75 17.65 -57.67
C THR A 544 3.45 17.37 -56.35
N ILE A 545 3.25 16.17 -55.79
CA ILE A 545 3.94 15.71 -54.59
C ILE A 545 5.47 15.67 -54.86
N PRO A 546 6.32 16.29 -54.01
CA PRO A 546 7.77 16.29 -54.21
C PRO A 546 8.36 14.87 -54.23
N PRO A 547 9.37 14.58 -55.08
CA PRO A 547 10.00 13.25 -55.17
C PRO A 547 10.74 12.84 -53.87
N GLU A 548 11.10 13.81 -53.03
CA GLU A 548 11.73 13.64 -51.72
C GLU A 548 10.71 13.33 -50.59
N THR A 549 9.42 13.17 -50.93
CA THR A 549 8.38 12.81 -49.96
C THR A 549 8.52 11.35 -49.53
N ARG A 550 8.54 11.10 -48.22
CA ARG A 550 8.65 9.76 -47.63
C ARG A 550 7.54 8.82 -48.14
N PRO A 551 7.87 7.54 -48.44
CA PRO A 551 6.94 6.62 -49.09
C PRO A 551 5.67 6.39 -48.27
N GLU A 552 5.72 6.40 -46.93
CA GLU A 552 4.53 6.21 -46.10
C GLU A 552 3.56 7.40 -46.16
N ILE A 553 4.05 8.60 -46.49
CA ILE A 553 3.21 9.78 -46.74
C ILE A 553 2.54 9.66 -48.10
N VAL A 554 3.28 9.23 -49.12
CA VAL A 554 2.75 8.98 -50.47
C VAL A 554 1.70 7.86 -50.44
N GLU A 555 1.94 6.78 -49.68
CA GLU A 555 0.97 5.71 -49.44
C GLU A 555 -0.29 6.23 -48.74
N MET A 556 -0.15 7.01 -47.66
CA MET A 556 -1.30 7.60 -46.95
C MET A 556 -2.16 8.49 -47.86
N ILE A 557 -1.56 9.31 -48.74
CA ILE A 557 -2.30 10.15 -49.70
C ILE A 557 -3.00 9.28 -50.75
N ASN A 558 -2.35 8.22 -51.24
CA ASN A 558 -2.93 7.28 -52.20
C ASN A 558 -4.02 6.38 -51.58
N LEU A 559 -3.99 6.13 -50.27
CA LEU A 559 -5.07 5.47 -49.54
C LEU A 559 -6.26 6.42 -49.33
N TYR A 560 -6.03 7.70 -49.06
CA TYR A 560 -7.11 8.70 -48.95
C TYR A 560 -7.76 9.07 -50.30
N ARG A 561 -7.17 8.62 -51.42
CA ARG A 561 -7.68 8.77 -52.79
C ARG A 561 -8.60 7.62 -53.23
N LYS A 562 -8.60 6.49 -52.51
CA LYS A 562 -9.32 5.26 -52.86
C LYS A 562 -10.62 5.11 -52.07
#